data_AF-A0A0Q5K9V2-F1
#
_entry.id   AF-A0A0Q5K9V2-F1
#
_cell.length_a   1.000
_cell.length_b   1.000
_cell.length_c   1.000
_cell.angle_alpha   90.00
_cell.angle_beta   90.00
_cell.angle_gamma   90.00
#
_symmetry.space_group_name_H-M   'P 1'
#
loop_
_entity.id
_entity.type
_entity.pdbx_description
1 polymer ?
#
loop_
_entity_poly.entity_id
_entity_poly.type
_entity_poly.pdbx_seq_one_letter_code
_entity_poly.pdbx_strand_id
1 'polypeptide(L)'
;MDVSMLDSEPIIDGQHPLAWLAAQTRVVGTQLAPLVEASSSASAKAAAANLHVAHGTGVGIRLRQIDWTTIDPARLTTLLGDLGVAPNVVDVFVDFEGAEGAVIEVAVIAELTSLRALGPFRSITVGGAGFPDVNGVPRGTTEYPRDEWRIYSAVRAKLASMSQPTPDFFDNLVLKPDTIELGVDPRFISISAALRYTVTNDYLLAKGELFKGQGGSGKGGAALIPALDELTRHAEYATPVRSQADDWIEAVVAGSATPGNPGKWREWGTVRHIEVVAFQLSTLT
;
A
#
# COMPACT_ATOMS: atom_id res chain seq x y z
N MET A 1 5.07 2.88 10.92
CA MET A 1 4.77 1.51 11.35
C MET A 1 3.32 1.46 11.77
N ASP A 2 2.47 0.79 11.01
CA ASP A 2 1.06 0.63 11.34
C ASP A 2 0.92 -0.21 12.63
N VAL A 3 0.33 0.36 13.67
CA VAL A 3 0.21 -0.30 14.98
C VAL A 3 -0.99 -1.24 15.05
N SER A 4 -1.92 -1.20 14.08
CA SER A 4 -3.10 -2.06 14.08
C SER A 4 -2.73 -3.56 14.06
N MET A 5 -1.61 -3.89 13.40
CA MET A 5 -1.04 -5.24 13.33
C MET A 5 -0.32 -5.66 14.63
N LEU A 6 -0.16 -4.75 15.58
CA LEU A 6 0.53 -5.00 16.86
C LEU A 6 -0.45 -5.07 18.04
N ASP A 7 -1.69 -4.61 17.87
CA ASP A 7 -2.69 -4.59 18.93
C ASP A 7 -3.07 -6.00 19.43
N SER A 8 -2.94 -7.01 18.56
CA SER A 8 -3.18 -8.42 18.89
C SER A 8 -1.94 -9.14 19.41
N GLU A 9 -0.77 -8.53 19.35
CA GLU A 9 0.50 -9.20 19.66
C GLU A 9 0.81 -9.15 21.17
N PRO A 10 1.37 -10.23 21.74
CA PRO A 10 1.71 -10.27 23.15
C PRO A 10 2.82 -9.27 23.48
N ILE A 11 2.85 -8.82 24.73
CA ILE A 11 3.98 -8.04 25.30
C ILE A 11 5.28 -8.84 25.12
N ILE A 12 6.32 -8.18 24.62
CA ILE A 12 7.64 -8.77 24.37
C ILE A 12 8.59 -8.19 25.42
N ASP A 13 9.23 -9.03 26.23
CA ASP A 13 10.19 -8.59 27.27
C ASP A 13 9.66 -7.49 28.21
N GLY A 14 8.37 -7.54 28.55
CA GLY A 14 7.73 -6.55 29.43
C GLY A 14 7.39 -5.21 28.77
N GLN A 15 7.60 -5.06 27.46
CA GLN A 15 7.28 -3.85 26.70
C GLN A 15 6.27 -4.12 25.58
N HIS A 16 5.54 -3.07 25.19
CA HIS A 16 4.66 -3.12 24.03
C HIS A 16 5.45 -3.49 22.76
N PRO A 17 4.92 -4.32 21.84
CA PRO A 17 5.63 -4.73 20.61
C PRO A 17 6.22 -3.57 19.81
N LEU A 18 5.49 -2.45 19.72
CA LEU A 18 5.98 -1.21 19.10
C LEU A 18 7.30 -0.70 19.70
N ALA A 19 7.43 -0.71 21.04
CA ALA A 19 8.63 -0.25 21.72
C ALA A 19 9.82 -1.18 21.45
N TRP A 20 9.57 -2.49 21.47
CA TRP A 20 10.58 -3.48 21.11
C TRP A 20 11.08 -3.28 19.67
N LEU A 21 10.16 -3.15 18.70
CA LEU A 21 10.49 -2.89 17.29
C LEU A 21 11.26 -1.58 17.08
N ALA A 22 10.87 -0.53 17.80
CA ALA A 22 11.57 0.75 17.75
C ALA A 22 12.99 0.67 18.33
N ALA A 23 13.25 -0.21 19.30
CA ALA A 23 14.59 -0.49 19.78
C ALA A 23 15.41 -1.25 18.73
N GLN A 24 14.85 -2.28 18.10
CA GLN A 24 15.55 -3.08 17.09
C GLN A 24 15.91 -2.27 15.84
N THR A 25 15.00 -1.41 15.36
CA THR A 25 15.27 -0.58 14.18
C THR A 25 16.39 0.43 14.38
N ARG A 26 16.58 0.92 15.62
CA ARG A 26 17.72 1.80 15.95
C ARG A 26 19.07 1.10 15.86
N VAL A 27 19.12 -0.20 16.20
CA VAL A 27 20.36 -0.99 16.08
C VAL A 27 20.86 -1.00 14.63
N VAL A 28 19.95 -0.90 13.66
CA VAL A 28 20.27 -0.83 12.22
C VAL A 28 20.24 0.60 11.66
N GLY A 29 20.22 1.63 12.52
CA GLY A 29 20.32 3.03 12.12
C GLY A 29 19.03 3.68 11.64
N THR A 30 17.87 3.05 11.86
CA THR A 30 16.56 3.53 11.41
C THR A 30 15.69 3.96 12.59
N GLN A 31 14.89 5.01 12.40
CA GLN A 31 13.87 5.43 13.36
C GLN A 31 12.48 5.11 12.82
N LEU A 32 11.59 4.65 13.71
CA LEU A 32 10.19 4.40 13.38
C LEU A 32 9.31 5.54 13.88
N ALA A 33 8.46 6.06 13.00
CA ALA A 33 7.27 6.79 13.40
C ALA A 33 6.09 5.80 13.50
N PRO A 34 5.36 5.76 14.62
CA PRO A 34 4.18 4.93 14.77
C PRO A 34 3.02 5.53 13.97
N LEU A 35 2.22 4.71 13.30
CA LEU A 35 1.03 5.12 12.57
C LEU A 35 -0.18 4.54 13.32
N VAL A 36 -1.03 5.42 13.85
CA VAL A 36 -2.22 5.06 14.63
C VAL A 36 -3.50 5.43 13.89
N GLU A 37 -4.61 4.82 14.30
CA GLU A 37 -5.96 5.13 13.84
C GLU A 37 -6.83 5.52 15.05
N ALA A 38 -8.02 6.07 14.79
CA ALA A 38 -9.00 6.33 15.85
C ALA A 38 -9.37 5.02 16.61
N SER A 39 -9.43 3.92 15.87
CA SER A 39 -9.75 2.56 16.33
C SER A 39 -8.62 1.87 17.11
N SER A 40 -7.38 2.38 17.07
CA SER A 40 -6.24 1.76 17.75
C SER A 40 -6.48 1.65 19.26
N SER A 41 -5.97 0.57 19.86
CA SER A 41 -6.11 0.34 21.30
C SER A 41 -5.50 1.48 22.13
N ALA A 42 -6.00 1.65 23.36
CA ALA A 42 -5.43 2.60 24.30
C ALA A 42 -3.94 2.31 24.58
N SER A 43 -3.55 1.03 24.62
CA SER A 43 -2.15 0.61 24.76
C SER A 43 -1.28 1.02 23.58
N ALA A 44 -1.77 0.88 22.35
CA ALA A 44 -1.02 1.30 21.17
C ALA A 44 -0.90 2.82 21.06
N LYS A 45 -1.97 3.57 21.33
CA LYS A 45 -1.92 5.04 21.41
C LYS A 45 -0.92 5.51 22.46
N ALA A 46 -0.93 4.91 23.65
CA ALA A 46 0.03 5.21 24.71
C ALA A 46 1.47 4.85 24.30
N ALA A 47 1.69 3.71 23.66
CA ALA A 47 3.01 3.30 23.18
C ALA A 47 3.54 4.26 22.09
N ALA A 48 2.66 4.71 21.18
CA ALA A 48 3.00 5.69 20.14
C ALA A 48 3.40 7.05 20.74
N ALA A 49 2.61 7.55 21.70
CA ALA A 49 2.89 8.79 22.41
C ALA A 49 4.22 8.71 23.19
N ASN A 50 4.45 7.61 23.92
CA ASN A 50 5.69 7.39 24.66
C ASN A 50 6.91 7.32 23.74
N LEU A 51 6.78 6.71 22.56
CA LEU A 51 7.85 6.65 21.58
C LEU A 51 8.22 8.03 21.06
N HIS A 52 7.21 8.87 20.77
CA HIS A 52 7.42 10.26 20.40
C HIS A 52 8.11 11.05 21.52
N VAL A 53 7.64 10.96 22.77
CA VAL A 53 8.24 11.67 23.91
C VAL A 53 9.70 11.27 24.12
N ALA A 54 10.01 9.98 24.02
CA ALA A 54 11.36 9.48 24.26
C ALA A 54 12.35 9.90 23.16
N HIS A 55 11.88 10.14 21.93
CA HIS A 55 12.78 10.15 20.77
C HIS A 55 12.49 11.18 19.69
N GLY A 56 11.41 11.95 19.79
CA GLY A 56 11.07 13.00 18.84
C GLY A 56 10.67 12.49 17.45
N THR A 57 10.26 11.23 17.30
CA THR A 57 9.95 10.61 15.99
C THR A 57 8.70 11.18 15.31
N GLY A 58 7.91 11.96 16.05
CA GLY A 58 6.51 12.28 15.70
C GLY A 58 5.57 11.07 15.79
N VAL A 59 4.31 11.28 15.37
CA VAL A 59 3.26 10.24 15.28
C VAL A 59 2.54 10.38 13.95
N GLY A 60 2.37 9.29 13.21
CA GLY A 60 1.48 9.23 12.07
C GLY A 60 0.04 8.97 12.50
N ILE A 61 -0.93 9.61 11.86
CA ILE A 61 -2.35 9.30 12.00
C ILE A 61 -2.90 8.90 10.63
N ARG A 62 -3.52 7.73 10.54
CA ARG A 62 -4.26 7.28 9.35
C ARG A 62 -5.75 7.57 9.54
N LEU A 63 -6.31 8.33 8.61
CA LEU A 63 -7.73 8.64 8.52
C LEU A 63 -8.33 7.75 7.42
N ARG A 64 -9.03 6.69 7.83
CA ARG A 64 -9.91 5.93 6.94
C ARG A 64 -11.09 6.80 6.54
N GLN A 65 -11.87 6.39 5.54
CA GLN A 65 -12.97 7.23 5.04
C GLN A 65 -13.95 7.64 6.14
N ILE A 66 -14.29 6.72 7.03
CA ILE A 66 -15.19 7.02 8.16
C ILE A 66 -14.60 7.98 9.21
N ASP A 67 -13.30 8.20 9.17
CA ASP A 67 -12.55 9.08 10.08
C ASP A 67 -12.17 10.43 9.44
N TRP A 68 -12.53 10.66 8.17
CA TRP A 68 -12.29 11.94 7.51
C TRP A 68 -12.99 13.07 8.27
N THR A 69 -12.31 14.20 8.44
CA THR A 69 -12.79 15.34 9.22
C THR A 69 -14.06 15.95 8.65
N THR A 70 -14.26 15.87 7.34
CA THR A 70 -15.51 16.28 6.69
C THR A 70 -16.70 15.37 7.04
N ILE A 71 -16.43 14.12 7.44
CA ILE A 71 -17.42 13.15 7.91
C ILE A 71 -17.61 13.26 9.42
N ASP A 72 -16.53 13.37 10.20
CA ASP A 72 -16.56 13.52 11.66
C ASP A 72 -15.42 14.44 12.17
N PRO A 73 -15.68 15.76 12.30
CA PRO A 73 -14.66 16.74 12.70
C PRO A 73 -14.08 16.50 14.10
N ALA A 74 -14.81 15.80 14.98
CA ALA A 74 -14.41 15.60 16.36
C ALA A 74 -13.39 14.47 16.53
N ARG A 75 -13.33 13.51 15.60
CA ARG A 75 -12.45 12.33 15.72
C ARG A 75 -10.98 12.69 15.75
N LEU A 76 -10.52 13.49 14.79
CA LEU A 76 -9.10 13.88 14.74
C LEU A 76 -8.71 14.71 15.96
N THR A 77 -9.56 15.65 16.38
CA THR A 77 -9.29 16.46 17.58
C THR A 77 -9.20 15.59 18.84
N THR A 78 -10.10 14.61 18.98
CA THR A 78 -10.08 13.65 20.08
C THR A 78 -8.83 12.79 20.05
N LEU A 79 -8.46 12.26 18.88
CA LEU A 79 -7.26 11.43 18.72
C LEU A 79 -5.97 12.19 19.03
N LEU A 80 -5.86 13.45 18.60
CA LEU A 80 -4.74 14.32 18.99
C LEU A 80 -4.67 14.51 20.50
N GLY A 81 -5.82 14.68 21.15
CA GLY A 81 -5.96 14.75 22.61
C GLY A 81 -5.53 13.46 23.33
N ASP A 82 -6.00 12.31 22.85
CA ASP A 82 -5.63 10.98 23.37
C ASP A 82 -4.11 10.73 23.30
N LEU A 83 -3.48 11.17 22.22
CA LEU A 83 -2.04 11.03 22.00
C LEU A 83 -1.23 12.09 22.76
N GLY A 84 -1.84 13.19 23.18
CA GLY A 84 -1.16 14.32 23.81
C GLY A 84 -0.12 14.99 22.90
N VAL A 85 -0.36 15.01 21.58
CA VAL A 85 0.59 15.56 20.59
C VAL A 85 0.04 16.81 19.91
N ALA A 86 0.94 17.72 19.56
CA ALA A 86 0.61 18.90 18.76
C ALA A 86 0.54 18.54 17.26
N PRO A 87 -0.27 19.24 16.44
CA PRO A 87 -0.37 18.96 15.00
C PRO A 87 0.99 18.97 14.28
N ASN A 88 1.91 19.84 14.66
CA ASN A 88 3.22 20.02 13.99
C ASN A 88 4.21 18.86 14.15
N VAL A 89 3.89 17.83 14.94
CA VAL A 89 4.66 16.58 15.02
C VAL A 89 3.92 15.39 14.40
N VAL A 90 2.77 15.66 13.78
CA VAL A 90 1.88 14.63 13.24
C VAL A 90 1.96 14.57 11.72
N ASP A 91 2.17 13.36 11.19
CA ASP A 91 2.01 13.05 9.76
C ASP A 91 0.61 12.51 9.54
N VAL A 92 -0.22 13.16 8.73
CA VAL A 92 -1.59 12.69 8.46
C VAL A 92 -1.62 11.91 7.16
N PHE A 93 -2.19 10.71 7.19
CA PHE A 93 -2.44 9.86 6.02
C PHE A 93 -3.94 9.85 5.75
N VAL A 94 -4.39 10.47 4.67
CA VAL A 94 -5.79 10.40 4.20
C VAL A 94 -5.92 9.19 3.30
N ASP A 95 -6.59 8.17 3.81
CA ASP A 95 -6.73 6.90 3.13
C ASP A 95 -8.06 6.82 2.38
N PHE A 96 -7.96 6.62 1.07
CA PHE A 96 -9.10 6.40 0.18
C PHE A 96 -9.62 4.96 0.27
N GLU A 97 -8.91 4.09 0.98
CA GLU A 97 -9.15 2.66 1.07
C GLU A 97 -9.22 2.06 -0.34
N GLY A 98 -10.31 1.39 -0.71
CA GLY A 98 -10.54 0.85 -2.05
C GLY A 98 -11.54 1.66 -2.87
N ALA A 99 -11.72 2.96 -2.59
CA ALA A 99 -12.69 3.75 -3.32
C ALA A 99 -12.16 4.33 -4.63
N GLU A 100 -13.11 4.57 -5.53
CA GLU A 100 -12.87 4.89 -6.93
C GLU A 100 -13.73 6.09 -7.40
N GLY A 101 -13.27 6.75 -8.45
CA GLY A 101 -14.05 7.75 -9.19
C GLY A 101 -14.03 9.18 -8.65
N ALA A 102 -14.60 10.10 -9.45
CA ALA A 102 -14.52 11.55 -9.27
C ALA A 102 -15.13 12.10 -7.97
N VAL A 103 -16.06 11.37 -7.35
CA VAL A 103 -16.65 11.76 -6.06
C VAL A 103 -15.59 11.77 -4.97
N ILE A 104 -14.67 10.79 -4.99
CA ILE A 104 -13.57 10.72 -4.04
C ILE A 104 -12.60 11.87 -4.24
N GLU A 105 -12.28 12.25 -5.49
CA GLU A 105 -11.40 13.40 -5.77
C GLU A 105 -11.89 14.69 -5.12
N VAL A 106 -13.20 15.00 -5.24
CA VAL A 106 -13.81 16.19 -4.62
C VAL A 106 -13.76 16.11 -3.10
N ALA A 107 -14.07 14.94 -2.54
CA ALA A 107 -14.08 14.73 -1.11
C ALA A 107 -12.67 14.85 -0.51
N VAL A 108 -11.62 14.36 -1.19
CA VAL A 108 -10.23 14.51 -0.77
C VAL A 108 -9.80 15.97 -0.77
N ILE A 109 -10.18 16.78 -1.77
CA ILE A 109 -9.85 18.21 -1.79
C ILE A 109 -10.51 18.95 -0.61
N ALA A 110 -11.77 18.62 -0.31
CA ALA A 110 -12.47 19.18 0.84
C ALA A 110 -11.78 18.77 2.15
N GLU A 111 -11.39 17.50 2.27
CA GLU A 111 -10.70 16.95 3.43
C GLU A 111 -9.34 17.63 3.67
N LEU A 112 -8.54 17.82 2.61
CA LEU A 112 -7.27 18.54 2.70
C LEU A 112 -7.45 19.99 3.17
N THR A 113 -8.54 20.63 2.77
CA THR A 113 -8.88 21.99 3.21
C THR A 113 -9.22 22.00 4.70
N SER A 114 -10.06 21.06 5.16
CA SER A 114 -10.43 20.90 6.57
C SER A 114 -9.23 20.59 7.45
N LEU A 115 -8.35 19.67 7.03
CA LEU A 115 -7.12 19.32 7.76
C LEU A 115 -6.22 20.54 7.96
N ARG A 116 -5.98 21.33 6.90
CA ARG A 116 -5.15 22.54 7.00
C ARG A 116 -5.73 23.59 7.94
N ALA A 117 -7.05 23.62 8.14
CA ALA A 117 -7.69 24.52 9.08
C ALA A 117 -7.52 24.06 10.55
N LEU A 118 -7.29 22.76 10.80
CA LEU A 118 -7.12 22.21 12.14
C LEU A 118 -5.71 22.42 12.70
N GLY A 119 -4.70 22.55 11.84
CA GLY A 119 -3.38 22.91 12.30
C GLY A 119 -2.26 22.69 11.28
N PRO A 120 -1.05 23.13 11.62
CA PRO A 120 0.12 22.95 10.77
C PRO A 120 0.68 21.53 10.93
N PHE A 121 0.01 20.53 10.35
CA PHE A 121 0.51 19.15 10.34
C PHE A 121 1.92 19.07 9.74
N ARG A 122 2.75 18.16 10.26
CA ARG A 122 4.13 17.97 9.77
C ARG A 122 4.15 17.55 8.30
N SER A 123 3.25 16.66 7.93
CA SER A 123 2.97 16.29 6.54
C SER A 123 1.51 15.88 6.38
N ILE A 124 1.02 15.94 5.15
CA ILE A 124 -0.25 15.33 4.75
C ILE A 124 0.02 14.49 3.51
N THR A 125 -0.21 13.19 3.64
CA THR A 125 -0.02 12.19 2.59
C THR A 125 -1.39 11.62 2.23
N VAL A 126 -1.66 11.37 0.96
CA VAL A 126 -2.94 10.80 0.49
C VAL A 126 -2.69 9.56 -0.36
N GLY A 127 -3.61 8.61 -0.34
CA GLY A 127 -3.34 7.30 -0.92
C GLY A 127 -4.39 6.25 -0.62
N GLY A 128 -4.13 5.00 -1.01
CA GLY A 128 -5.08 3.91 -0.77
C GLY A 128 -4.60 2.53 -1.22
N ALA A 129 -5.53 1.60 -1.35
CA ALA A 129 -5.32 0.24 -1.84
C ALA A 129 -6.15 0.02 -3.10
N GLY A 130 -5.61 0.36 -4.27
CA GLY A 130 -6.33 0.22 -5.54
C GLY A 130 -6.27 -1.19 -6.15
N PHE A 131 -5.41 -2.08 -5.64
CA PHE A 131 -5.31 -3.42 -6.22
C PHE A 131 -6.59 -4.24 -5.94
N PRO A 132 -7.26 -4.80 -6.96
CA PRO A 132 -8.56 -5.44 -6.80
C PRO A 132 -8.48 -6.85 -6.21
N ASP A 133 -9.63 -7.41 -5.82
CA ASP A 133 -9.76 -8.85 -5.62
C ASP A 133 -9.63 -9.58 -6.97
N VAL A 134 -8.78 -10.61 -7.00
CA VAL A 134 -8.45 -11.40 -8.19
C VAL A 134 -9.10 -12.78 -8.21
N ASN A 135 -10.04 -13.01 -7.29
CA ASN A 135 -10.90 -14.18 -7.29
C ASN A 135 -11.75 -14.23 -8.57
N GLY A 136 -11.84 -15.40 -9.19
CA GLY A 136 -12.65 -15.61 -10.40
C GLY A 136 -12.08 -15.01 -11.70
N VAL A 137 -10.98 -14.26 -11.66
CA VAL A 137 -10.38 -13.66 -12.87
C VAL A 137 -9.93 -14.76 -13.84
N PRO A 138 -10.22 -14.65 -15.16
CA PRO A 138 -9.82 -15.63 -16.15
C PRO A 138 -8.30 -15.64 -16.40
N ARG A 139 -7.82 -16.64 -17.15
CA ARG A 139 -6.43 -16.68 -17.61
C ARG A 139 -6.19 -15.61 -18.67
N GLY A 140 -4.92 -15.20 -18.80
CA GLY A 140 -4.48 -14.12 -19.69
C GLY A 140 -4.14 -12.86 -18.92
N THR A 141 -4.07 -11.73 -19.61
CA THR A 141 -3.83 -10.41 -19.02
C THR A 141 -5.14 -9.68 -18.81
N THR A 142 -5.39 -9.23 -17.58
CA THR A 142 -6.55 -8.38 -17.25
C THR A 142 -6.07 -7.05 -16.69
N GLU A 143 -6.63 -5.96 -17.18
CA GLU A 143 -6.33 -4.59 -16.74
C GLU A 143 -7.24 -4.16 -15.59
N TYR A 144 -6.67 -3.41 -14.65
CA TYR A 144 -7.40 -2.80 -13.55
C TYR A 144 -6.89 -1.39 -13.30
N PRO A 145 -7.78 -0.45 -12.98
CA PRO A 145 -7.38 0.91 -12.68
C PRO A 145 -6.48 1.00 -11.43
N ARG A 146 -5.49 1.89 -11.46
CA ARG A 146 -4.77 2.36 -10.25
C ARG A 146 -5.48 3.59 -9.69
N ASP A 147 -6.66 3.39 -9.12
CA ASP A 147 -7.52 4.50 -8.69
C ASP A 147 -6.86 5.41 -7.66
N GLU A 148 -6.10 4.87 -6.72
CA GLU A 148 -5.32 5.64 -5.76
C GLU A 148 -4.32 6.60 -6.45
N TRP A 149 -3.65 6.13 -7.50
CA TRP A 149 -2.70 6.94 -8.28
C TRP A 149 -3.43 7.99 -9.13
N ARG A 150 -4.56 7.62 -9.74
CA ARG A 150 -5.38 8.50 -10.57
C ARG A 150 -5.99 9.63 -9.74
N ILE A 151 -6.58 9.31 -8.59
CA ILE A 151 -7.14 10.26 -7.64
C ILE A 151 -6.04 11.19 -7.14
N TYR A 152 -4.89 10.65 -6.70
CA TYR A 152 -3.74 11.46 -6.28
C TYR A 152 -3.31 12.45 -7.37
N SER A 153 -3.15 11.97 -8.60
CA SER A 153 -2.74 12.79 -9.74
C SER A 153 -3.73 13.90 -10.05
N ALA A 154 -5.03 13.61 -10.03
CA ALA A 154 -6.10 14.57 -10.25
C ALA A 154 -6.17 15.63 -9.13
N VAL A 155 -6.12 15.20 -7.87
CA VAL A 155 -6.10 16.08 -6.68
C VAL A 155 -4.87 16.99 -6.72
N ARG A 156 -3.69 16.43 -6.97
CA ARG A 156 -2.43 17.18 -7.09
C ARG A 156 -2.52 18.25 -8.18
N ALA A 157 -2.94 17.86 -9.39
CA ALA A 157 -3.08 18.80 -10.51
C ALA A 157 -4.08 19.92 -10.19
N LYS A 158 -5.21 19.58 -9.55
CA LYS A 158 -6.22 20.56 -9.14
C LYS A 158 -5.69 21.53 -8.09
N LEU A 159 -5.01 21.05 -7.05
CA LEU A 159 -4.40 21.90 -6.01
C LEU A 159 -3.31 22.81 -6.58
N ALA A 160 -2.44 22.27 -7.45
CA ALA A 160 -1.42 23.04 -8.15
C ALA A 160 -2.05 24.18 -9.00
N SER A 161 -3.14 23.88 -9.72
CA SER A 161 -3.87 24.91 -10.50
C SER A 161 -4.45 26.04 -9.64
N MET A 162 -4.68 25.78 -8.35
CA MET A 162 -5.17 26.74 -7.35
C MET A 162 -4.03 27.36 -6.52
N SER A 163 -2.76 27.07 -6.85
CA SER A 163 -1.59 27.48 -6.06
C SER A 163 -1.67 27.06 -4.59
N GLN A 164 -2.28 25.91 -4.32
CA GLN A 164 -2.36 25.33 -2.98
C GLN A 164 -1.25 24.29 -2.78
N PRO A 165 -0.78 24.05 -1.54
CA PRO A 165 0.13 22.95 -1.25
C PRO A 165 -0.44 21.62 -1.76
N THR A 166 0.41 20.76 -2.30
CA THR A 166 0.04 19.41 -2.73
C THR A 166 0.40 18.41 -1.63
N PRO A 167 -0.42 17.37 -1.38
CA PRO A 167 -0.03 16.32 -0.46
C PRO A 167 1.05 15.41 -1.04
N ASP A 168 1.68 14.63 -0.18
CA ASP A 168 2.50 13.48 -0.56
C ASP A 168 1.61 12.29 -0.97
N PHE A 169 2.22 11.24 -1.51
CA PHE A 169 1.53 10.03 -1.97
C PHE A 169 1.90 8.80 -1.14
N PHE A 170 0.93 7.92 -0.90
CA PHE A 170 1.19 6.54 -0.47
C PHE A 170 0.26 5.55 -1.17
N ASP A 171 0.61 4.26 -1.15
CA ASP A 171 -0.28 3.18 -1.54
C ASP A 171 0.02 1.90 -0.74
N ASN A 172 -0.75 0.84 -1.02
CA ASN A 172 -0.56 -0.49 -0.45
C ASN A 172 0.09 -1.47 -1.44
N LEU A 173 0.91 -0.95 -2.37
CA LEU A 173 1.60 -1.75 -3.37
C LEU A 173 0.63 -2.58 -4.23
N VAL A 174 1.01 -3.83 -4.52
CA VAL A 174 0.25 -4.77 -5.35
C VAL A 174 -0.64 -5.72 -4.53
N LEU A 175 -1.04 -5.35 -3.32
CA LEU A 175 -1.88 -6.20 -2.47
C LEU A 175 -2.90 -5.35 -1.71
N LYS A 176 -4.11 -5.89 -1.56
CA LYS A 176 -5.09 -5.32 -0.64
C LYS A 176 -4.91 -5.94 0.75
N PRO A 177 -4.77 -5.15 1.83
CA PRO A 177 -4.55 -5.66 3.19
C PRO A 177 -5.57 -6.74 3.62
N ASP A 178 -6.83 -6.59 3.22
CA ASP A 178 -7.93 -7.50 3.56
C ASP A 178 -7.81 -8.91 2.95
N THR A 179 -6.85 -9.14 2.04
CA THR A 179 -6.69 -10.42 1.33
C THR A 179 -5.73 -11.40 2.04
N ILE A 180 -5.21 -11.04 3.22
CA ILE A 180 -4.13 -11.79 3.90
C ILE A 180 -4.63 -12.98 4.73
N GLU A 181 -5.91 -13.04 5.11
CA GLU A 181 -6.45 -14.15 5.91
C GLU A 181 -7.32 -15.09 5.08
N LEU A 182 -6.76 -16.23 4.64
CA LEU A 182 -7.60 -17.27 4.04
C LEU A 182 -8.21 -18.23 5.06
N GLY A 183 -7.78 -18.25 6.33
CA GLY A 183 -8.33 -19.14 7.38
C GLY A 183 -8.39 -20.63 7.01
N VAL A 184 -7.80 -21.02 5.88
CA VAL A 184 -7.94 -22.31 5.21
C VAL A 184 -6.55 -22.92 5.13
N ASP A 185 -6.47 -24.19 5.48
CA ASP A 185 -5.24 -24.95 5.40
C ASP A 185 -4.71 -24.94 3.94
N PRO A 186 -3.49 -24.41 3.70
CA PRO A 186 -2.90 -24.28 2.37
C PRO A 186 -2.82 -25.58 1.57
N ARG A 187 -2.93 -26.75 2.22
CA ARG A 187 -2.99 -28.07 1.56
C ARG A 187 -4.22 -28.23 0.68
N PHE A 188 -5.33 -27.60 1.01
CA PHE A 188 -6.61 -27.76 0.31
C PHE A 188 -6.92 -26.61 -0.65
N ILE A 189 -6.00 -25.67 -0.84
CA ILE A 189 -6.20 -24.51 -1.71
C ILE A 189 -5.61 -24.78 -3.10
N SER A 190 -6.44 -24.61 -4.12
CA SER A 190 -5.99 -24.53 -5.51
C SER A 190 -5.42 -23.13 -5.77
N ILE A 191 -4.19 -23.05 -6.26
CA ILE A 191 -3.46 -21.82 -6.51
C ILE A 191 -3.23 -21.71 -8.02
N SER A 192 -3.75 -20.65 -8.63
CA SER A 192 -3.41 -20.27 -10.01
C SER A 192 -2.11 -19.48 -10.03
N ALA A 193 -1.34 -19.62 -11.11
CA ALA A 193 -0.21 -18.75 -11.36
C ALA A 193 -0.68 -17.34 -11.65
N ALA A 194 -0.08 -16.34 -11.02
CA ALA A 194 -0.42 -14.94 -11.28
C ALA A 194 0.76 -14.01 -10.94
N LEU A 195 1.06 -13.09 -11.86
CA LEU A 195 1.94 -11.96 -11.64
C LEU A 195 1.10 -10.68 -11.63
N ARG A 196 1.36 -9.81 -10.65
CA ARG A 196 0.78 -8.47 -10.58
C ARG A 196 1.81 -7.50 -11.12
N TYR A 197 1.44 -6.71 -12.11
CA TYR A 197 2.39 -5.91 -12.86
C TYR A 197 1.87 -4.48 -12.97
N THR A 198 2.65 -3.51 -12.50
CA THR A 198 2.25 -2.10 -12.49
C THR A 198 2.66 -1.44 -13.80
N VAL A 199 1.72 -0.75 -14.44
CA VAL A 199 1.97 0.13 -15.58
C VAL A 199 1.61 1.58 -15.22
N THR A 200 1.62 2.48 -16.22
CA THR A 200 1.47 3.92 -16.01
C THR A 200 0.26 4.28 -15.14
N ASN A 201 -0.94 3.84 -15.52
CA ASN A 201 -2.18 4.21 -14.81
C ASN A 201 -2.98 3.01 -14.33
N ASP A 202 -2.46 1.79 -14.54
CA ASP A 202 -3.19 0.54 -14.39
C ASP A 202 -2.31 -0.54 -13.76
N TYR A 203 -2.97 -1.54 -13.20
CA TYR A 203 -2.41 -2.83 -12.86
C TYR A 203 -2.76 -3.82 -13.96
N LEU A 204 -1.77 -4.57 -14.43
CA LEU A 204 -1.96 -5.75 -15.25
C LEU A 204 -1.86 -6.99 -14.37
N LEU A 205 -2.91 -7.81 -14.35
CA LEU A 205 -2.85 -9.15 -13.76
C LEU A 205 -2.59 -10.15 -14.88
N ALA A 206 -1.35 -10.66 -14.96
CA ALA A 206 -0.99 -11.75 -15.85
C ALA A 206 -1.29 -13.08 -15.15
N LYS A 207 -2.44 -13.69 -15.47
CA LYS A 207 -2.92 -14.92 -14.83
C LYS A 207 -2.66 -16.14 -15.71
N GLY A 208 -1.84 -17.04 -15.19
CA GLY A 208 -1.48 -18.30 -15.81
C GLY A 208 -2.36 -19.48 -15.42
N GLU A 209 -1.83 -20.66 -15.64
CA GLU A 209 -2.51 -21.93 -15.37
C GLU A 209 -2.45 -22.32 -13.88
N LEU A 210 -2.91 -23.52 -13.55
CA LEU A 210 -2.89 -24.01 -12.19
C LEU A 210 -1.44 -24.30 -11.74
N PHE A 211 -0.95 -23.54 -10.76
CA PHE A 211 0.34 -23.79 -10.10
C PHE A 211 0.26 -25.03 -9.22
N LYS A 212 -0.78 -25.08 -8.38
CA LYS A 212 -1.09 -26.17 -7.46
C LYS A 212 -2.60 -26.42 -7.45
N GLY A 213 -2.99 -27.67 -7.56
CA GLY A 213 -4.36 -28.15 -7.50
C GLY A 213 -4.51 -29.29 -6.51
N GLN A 214 -5.74 -29.80 -6.41
CA GLN A 214 -6.06 -30.97 -5.58
C GLN A 214 -5.26 -32.20 -6.02
N GLY A 215 -4.87 -33.03 -5.05
CA GLY A 215 -4.11 -34.27 -5.30
C GLY A 215 -2.71 -34.05 -5.88
N GLY A 216 -2.14 -32.84 -5.77
CA GLY A 216 -0.81 -32.53 -6.33
C GLY A 216 -0.80 -32.23 -7.83
N SER A 217 -1.97 -32.09 -8.46
CA SER A 217 -2.08 -31.61 -9.84
C SER A 217 -1.55 -30.18 -9.96
N GLY A 218 -0.99 -29.80 -11.11
CA GLY A 218 -0.46 -28.46 -11.35
C GLY A 218 0.82 -28.47 -12.17
N LYS A 219 1.14 -27.35 -12.80
CA LYS A 219 2.35 -27.19 -13.64
C LYS A 219 3.52 -26.56 -12.87
N GLY A 220 3.37 -26.35 -11.56
CA GLY A 220 4.35 -25.60 -10.77
C GLY A 220 4.61 -24.23 -11.39
N GLY A 221 5.85 -23.75 -11.31
CA GLY A 221 6.22 -22.44 -11.83
C GLY A 221 5.91 -22.25 -13.33
N ALA A 222 6.01 -23.32 -14.13
CA ALA A 222 5.77 -23.25 -15.58
C ALA A 222 4.34 -22.81 -15.94
N ALA A 223 3.39 -22.92 -15.00
CA ALA A 223 2.04 -22.40 -15.16
C ALA A 223 1.98 -20.89 -15.48
N LEU A 224 3.01 -20.12 -15.09
CA LEU A 224 3.05 -18.68 -15.29
C LEU A 224 3.54 -18.27 -16.69
N ILE A 225 4.37 -19.10 -17.34
CA ILE A 225 5.10 -18.74 -18.56
C ILE A 225 4.18 -18.22 -19.69
N PRO A 226 3.04 -18.88 -20.02
CA PRO A 226 2.16 -18.38 -21.07
C PRO A 226 1.59 -16.98 -20.78
N ALA A 227 1.31 -16.68 -19.51
CA ALA A 227 0.81 -15.37 -19.11
C ALA A 227 1.89 -14.29 -19.16
N LEU A 228 3.16 -14.65 -18.90
CA LEU A 228 4.28 -13.72 -19.08
C LEU A 228 4.54 -13.41 -20.55
N ASP A 229 4.47 -14.41 -21.43
CA ASP A 229 4.60 -14.22 -22.88
C ASP A 229 3.46 -13.36 -23.45
N GLU A 230 2.26 -13.46 -22.89
CA GLU A 230 1.16 -12.56 -23.24
C GLU A 230 1.41 -11.14 -22.70
N LEU A 231 1.86 -11.01 -21.45
CA LEU A 231 2.18 -9.73 -20.83
C LEU A 231 3.25 -8.94 -21.60
N THR A 232 4.30 -9.59 -22.11
CA THR A 232 5.36 -8.92 -22.90
C THR A 232 4.86 -8.36 -24.24
N ARG A 233 3.70 -8.84 -24.72
CA ARG A 233 3.04 -8.34 -25.93
C ARG A 233 2.00 -7.25 -25.63
N HIS A 234 1.77 -6.93 -24.36
CA HIS A 234 0.86 -5.88 -23.96
C HIS A 234 1.38 -4.50 -24.38
N ALA A 235 0.50 -3.61 -24.85
CA ALA A 235 0.91 -2.29 -25.35
C ALA A 235 1.57 -1.42 -24.27
N GLU A 236 1.17 -1.59 -23.01
CA GLU A 236 1.72 -0.86 -21.87
C GLU A 236 2.88 -1.58 -21.15
N TYR A 237 3.37 -2.71 -21.69
CA TYR A 237 4.50 -3.43 -21.12
C TYR A 237 5.73 -2.51 -20.97
N ALA A 238 6.40 -2.60 -19.83
CA ALA A 238 7.54 -1.75 -19.45
C ALA A 238 7.25 -0.23 -19.41
N THR A 239 5.98 0.20 -19.35
CA THR A 239 5.62 1.62 -19.14
C THR A 239 5.34 1.92 -17.67
N PRO A 240 5.67 3.12 -17.16
CA PRO A 240 6.32 4.24 -17.85
C PRO A 240 7.85 4.13 -17.88
N VAL A 241 8.41 3.14 -17.20
CA VAL A 241 9.85 2.91 -17.07
C VAL A 241 10.16 1.41 -17.13
N ARG A 242 11.30 1.02 -17.69
CA ARG A 242 11.81 -0.35 -17.60
C ARG A 242 12.34 -0.62 -16.19
N SER A 243 12.10 -1.83 -15.71
CA SER A 243 12.35 -2.30 -14.35
C SER A 243 13.15 -3.60 -14.34
N GLN A 244 13.74 -3.94 -13.20
CA GLN A 244 14.40 -5.25 -13.02
C GLN A 244 13.44 -6.43 -13.20
N ALA A 245 12.15 -6.22 -12.92
CA ALA A 245 11.13 -7.24 -13.15
C ALA A 245 10.97 -7.56 -14.65
N ASP A 246 11.21 -6.60 -15.54
CA ASP A 246 11.11 -6.82 -16.99
C ASP A 246 12.23 -7.74 -17.47
N ASP A 247 13.46 -7.51 -17.01
CA ASP A 247 14.61 -8.36 -17.31
C ASP A 247 14.37 -9.80 -16.84
N TRP A 248 13.78 -9.98 -15.65
CA TRP A 248 13.41 -11.31 -15.17
C TRP A 248 12.29 -11.96 -16.00
N ILE A 249 11.24 -11.20 -16.35
CA ILE A 249 10.13 -11.69 -17.17
C ILE A 249 10.65 -12.17 -18.53
N GLU A 250 11.45 -11.36 -19.21
CA GLU A 250 12.02 -11.69 -20.51
C GLU A 250 12.94 -12.91 -20.44
N ALA A 251 13.77 -13.02 -19.39
CA ALA A 251 14.61 -14.21 -19.18
C ALA A 251 13.79 -15.49 -18.94
N VAL A 252 12.66 -15.39 -18.22
CA VAL A 252 11.76 -16.53 -18.01
C VAL A 252 11.07 -16.94 -19.31
N VAL A 253 10.57 -15.99 -20.09
CA VAL A 253 9.94 -16.24 -21.40
C VAL A 253 10.94 -16.84 -22.39
N ALA A 254 12.20 -16.37 -22.38
CA ALA A 254 13.28 -16.91 -23.20
C ALA A 254 13.82 -18.28 -22.71
N GLY A 255 13.38 -18.77 -21.55
CA GLY A 255 13.84 -20.02 -20.96
C GLY A 255 15.25 -19.97 -20.34
N SER A 256 15.81 -18.77 -20.13
CA SER A 256 17.12 -18.57 -19.49
C SER A 256 17.02 -18.37 -17.97
N ALA A 257 15.82 -18.20 -17.43
CA ALA A 257 15.53 -18.15 -15.99
C ALA A 257 14.32 -19.02 -15.62
N THR A 258 14.20 -19.38 -14.34
CA THR A 258 13.04 -20.14 -13.84
C THR A 258 11.89 -19.21 -13.43
N PRO A 259 10.62 -19.58 -13.71
CA PRO A 259 9.47 -18.77 -13.32
C PRO A 259 9.24 -18.75 -11.80
N GLY A 260 9.88 -19.62 -11.01
CA GLY A 260 9.78 -19.60 -9.56
C GLY A 260 8.43 -20.06 -9.01
N ASN A 261 8.02 -19.44 -7.91
CA ASN A 261 6.85 -19.83 -7.10
C ASN A 261 6.03 -18.57 -6.70
N PRO A 262 4.87 -18.71 -6.04
CA PRO A 262 4.04 -17.57 -5.64
C PRO A 262 4.73 -16.52 -4.76
N GLY A 263 5.78 -16.88 -4.02
CA GLY A 263 6.61 -15.91 -3.30
C GLY A 263 7.42 -15.05 -4.26
N LYS A 264 8.09 -15.69 -5.23
CA LYS A 264 8.89 -15.01 -6.26
C LYS A 264 8.06 -14.08 -7.15
N TRP A 265 6.80 -14.45 -7.45
CA TRP A 265 5.91 -13.59 -8.24
C TRP A 265 5.46 -12.35 -7.47
N ARG A 266 5.22 -12.49 -6.16
CA ARG A 266 4.94 -11.33 -5.30
C ARG A 266 6.16 -10.42 -5.21
N GLU A 267 7.35 -10.99 -5.01
CA GLU A 267 8.61 -10.26 -5.01
C GLU A 267 8.77 -9.41 -6.28
N TRP A 268 8.68 -10.02 -7.47
CA TRP A 268 8.85 -9.29 -8.73
C TRP A 268 7.72 -8.29 -9.03
N GLY A 269 6.48 -8.61 -8.65
CA GLY A 269 5.38 -7.65 -8.74
C GLY A 269 5.59 -6.43 -7.86
N THR A 270 6.11 -6.63 -6.64
CA THR A 270 6.47 -5.55 -5.72
C THR A 270 7.66 -4.74 -6.24
N VAL A 271 8.72 -5.38 -6.76
CA VAL A 271 9.86 -4.68 -7.37
C VAL A 271 9.40 -3.81 -8.53
N ARG A 272 8.61 -4.37 -9.46
CA ARG A 272 8.02 -3.62 -10.58
C ARG A 272 7.29 -2.38 -10.09
N HIS A 273 6.40 -2.57 -9.11
CA HIS A 273 5.57 -1.50 -8.58
C HIS A 273 6.41 -0.38 -7.95
N ILE A 274 7.37 -0.73 -7.08
CA ILE A 274 8.23 0.25 -6.41
C ILE A 274 9.02 1.07 -7.44
N GLU A 275 9.61 0.43 -8.45
CA GLU A 275 10.39 1.14 -9.47
C GLU A 275 9.51 2.06 -10.33
N VAL A 276 8.29 1.65 -10.67
CA VAL A 276 7.32 2.49 -11.37
C VAL A 276 6.89 3.68 -10.52
N VAL A 277 6.48 3.47 -9.27
CA VAL A 277 6.03 4.55 -8.38
C VAL A 277 7.18 5.51 -8.09
N ALA A 278 8.38 5.02 -7.81
CA ALA A 278 9.56 5.86 -7.59
C ALA A 278 9.87 6.73 -8.82
N PHE A 279 9.82 6.14 -10.02
CA PHE A 279 9.97 6.89 -11.26
C PHE A 279 8.89 7.97 -11.38
N GLN A 280 7.61 7.60 -11.23
CA GLN A 280 6.50 8.53 -11.36
C GLN A 280 6.63 9.71 -10.39
N LEU A 281 6.87 9.44 -9.10
CA LEU A 281 7.09 10.46 -8.08
C LEU A 281 8.28 11.38 -8.41
N SER A 282 9.38 10.83 -8.95
CA SER A 282 10.56 11.63 -9.34
C SER A 282 10.31 12.54 -10.54
N THR A 283 9.28 12.26 -11.35
CA THR A 283 8.92 13.02 -12.54
C THR A 283 7.75 13.99 -12.33
N LEU A 284 7.21 14.06 -11.11
CA LEU A 284 6.16 15.01 -10.76
C LEU A 284 6.73 16.45 -10.76
N THR A 285 6.47 17.19 -11.84
CA THR A 285 6.73 18.64 -11.95
C THR A 285 5.65 19.47 -11.31
#